data_AF-A0A521YNW4-F1
#
_entry.id   AF-A0A521YNW4-F1
#
_cell.length_a   1.000
_cell.length_b   1.000
_cell.length_c   1.000
_cell.angle_alpha   90.00
_cell.angle_beta   90.00
_cell.angle_gamma   90.00
#
_symmetry.space_group_name_H-M   'P 1'
#
loop_
_entity.id
_entity.type
_entity.pdbx_description
1 polymer ?
#
loop_
_entity_poly.entity_id
_entity_poly.type
_entity_poly.pdbx_seq_one_letter_code
_entity_poly.pdbx_strand_id
1 'polypeptide(L)'
;MEFFGMPEGSYGGRVPSDVVIYPYLASLHVQSILDNALRAEAGGYDVFALGSVQDPGLEEARSLVDIPVVGYGEAAMHFACLLGSRFAVIAFQAGFDQMMDLRIKKLGLAERALPTALMEADFADVGKAPRRLFRASSTSARRSRAPASCASTKFRSSTALLRR
;
A
#
# COMPACT_ATOMS: atom_id res chain seq x y z
N MET A 1 -20.09 5.93 9.93
CA MET A 1 -18.67 5.97 9.52
C MET A 1 -18.43 7.30 8.85
N GLU A 2 -17.52 8.09 9.40
CA GLU A 2 -17.13 9.39 8.85
C GLU A 2 -15.69 9.32 8.36
N PHE A 3 -15.38 10.03 7.27
CA PHE A 3 -14.05 10.03 6.67
C PHE A 3 -13.36 11.37 6.94
N PHE A 4 -12.26 11.32 7.68
CA PHE A 4 -11.41 12.47 7.92
C PHE A 4 -10.14 12.38 7.07
N GLY A 5 -10.07 13.25 6.06
CA GLY A 5 -8.90 13.37 5.19
C GLY A 5 -7.78 14.19 5.81
N MET A 6 -6.76 14.46 4.99
CA MET A 6 -5.76 15.47 5.34
C MET A 6 -6.33 16.88 5.23
N PRO A 7 -5.80 17.84 6.03
CA PRO A 7 -6.14 19.25 5.87
C PRO A 7 -6.00 19.72 4.42
N GLU A 8 -6.77 20.74 4.08
CA GLU A 8 -6.71 21.30 2.73
C GLU A 8 -5.30 21.84 2.44
N GLY A 9 -4.80 21.56 1.23
CA GLY A 9 -3.47 21.99 0.81
C GLY A 9 -2.31 21.15 1.36
N SER A 10 -2.53 20.12 2.19
CA SER A 10 -1.45 19.27 2.73
C SER A 10 -0.53 18.67 1.65
N TYR A 11 -1.05 18.45 0.44
CA TYR A 11 -0.29 17.90 -0.68
C TYR A 11 0.17 18.94 -1.72
N GLY A 12 -0.05 20.23 -1.47
CA GLY A 12 0.39 21.32 -2.36
C GLY A 12 -0.11 21.18 -3.80
N GLY A 13 -1.37 20.76 -3.98
CA GLY A 13 -1.99 20.55 -5.29
C GLY A 13 -1.60 19.25 -6.01
N ARG A 14 -0.73 18.43 -5.41
CA ARG A 14 -0.37 17.09 -5.93
C ARG A 14 -1.25 16.01 -5.36
N VAL A 15 -1.23 14.83 -5.98
CA VAL A 15 -1.89 13.66 -5.42
C VAL A 15 -1.03 13.04 -4.31
N PRO A 16 -1.64 12.35 -3.32
CA PRO A 16 -0.89 11.74 -2.22
C PRO A 16 0.26 10.85 -2.69
N SER A 17 0.06 10.08 -3.77
CA SER A 17 1.07 9.18 -4.31
C SER A 17 2.36 9.87 -4.73
N ASP A 18 2.32 11.15 -5.08
CA ASP A 18 3.51 11.88 -5.56
C ASP A 18 4.37 12.42 -4.41
N VAL A 19 3.80 12.50 -3.21
CA VAL A 19 4.43 13.15 -2.05
C VAL A 19 4.75 12.16 -0.95
N VAL A 20 3.90 11.15 -0.73
CA VAL A 20 4.10 10.16 0.34
C VAL A 20 5.22 9.16 0.03
N ILE A 21 5.78 9.17 -1.18
CA ILE A 21 7.01 8.42 -1.53
C ILE A 21 8.26 8.98 -0.84
N TYR A 22 8.21 10.23 -0.35
CA TYR A 22 9.31 10.84 0.37
C TYR A 22 9.09 10.65 1.88
N PRO A 23 9.94 9.87 2.59
CA PRO A 23 9.74 9.57 4.00
C PRO A 23 9.59 10.82 4.89
N TYR A 24 10.33 11.88 4.59
CA TYR A 24 10.21 13.16 5.29
C TYR A 24 8.84 13.80 5.11
N LEU A 25 8.28 13.84 3.89
CA LEU A 25 6.97 14.43 3.66
C LEU A 25 5.86 13.55 4.25
N ALA A 26 6.00 12.23 4.19
CA ALA A 26 5.06 11.31 4.82
C ALA A 26 5.04 11.47 6.35
N SER A 27 6.18 11.71 7.00
CA SER A 27 6.23 11.91 8.45
C SER A 27 5.53 13.19 8.90
N LEU A 28 5.52 14.24 8.07
CA LEU A 28 4.76 15.48 8.35
C LEU A 28 3.24 15.22 8.44
N HIS A 29 2.72 14.24 7.69
CA HIS A 29 1.29 13.89 7.72
C HIS A 29 0.89 13.11 8.98
N VAL A 30 1.86 12.52 9.70
CA VAL A 30 1.57 11.71 10.91
C VAL A 30 0.83 12.54 11.96
N GLN A 31 1.24 13.79 12.18
CA GLN A 31 0.59 14.66 13.18
C GLN A 31 -0.91 14.83 12.89
N SER A 32 -1.28 15.12 11.64
CA SER A 32 -2.69 15.25 11.26
C SER A 32 -3.48 13.94 11.38
N ILE A 33 -2.83 12.78 11.23
CA ILE A 33 -3.45 11.48 11.47
C ILE A 33 -3.71 11.28 12.97
N LEU A 34 -2.76 11.64 13.82
CA LEU A 34 -2.90 11.57 15.28
C LEU A 34 -3.98 12.53 15.80
N ASP A 35 -4.04 13.75 15.26
CA ASP A 35 -5.11 14.70 15.56
C ASP A 35 -6.49 14.13 15.19
N ASN A 36 -6.58 13.42 14.06
CA ASN A 36 -7.82 12.76 13.66
C ASN A 36 -8.19 11.59 14.59
N ALA A 37 -7.22 10.87 15.15
CA ALA A 37 -7.47 9.82 16.15
C ALA A 37 -8.04 10.44 17.45
N LEU A 38 -7.42 11.51 17.96
CA LEU A 38 -7.91 12.25 19.14
C LEU A 38 -9.31 12.81 18.93
N ARG A 39 -9.59 13.35 17.73
CA ARG A 39 -10.92 13.85 17.36
C ARG A 39 -11.95 12.73 17.32
N ALA A 40 -11.58 11.54 16.82
CA ALA A 40 -12.47 10.39 16.81
C ALA A 40 -12.83 9.97 18.25
N GLU A 41 -11.86 9.88 19.14
CA GLU A 41 -12.13 9.58 20.55
C GLU A 41 -13.01 10.64 21.21
N ALA A 42 -12.66 11.93 21.07
CA ALA A 42 -13.45 13.03 21.62
C ALA A 42 -14.87 13.12 21.05
N GLY A 43 -15.06 12.65 19.81
CA GLY A 43 -16.35 12.54 19.14
C GLY A 43 -17.19 11.33 19.58
N GLY A 44 -16.66 10.48 20.48
CA GLY A 44 -17.36 9.28 20.96
C GLY A 44 -17.44 8.16 19.92
N TYR A 45 -16.50 8.09 18.99
CA TYR A 45 -16.43 7.00 18.01
C TYR A 45 -15.92 5.71 18.66
N ASP A 46 -16.47 4.56 18.24
CA ASP A 46 -16.08 3.26 18.79
C ASP A 46 -14.72 2.74 18.28
N VAL A 47 -14.28 3.16 17.09
CA VAL A 47 -13.07 2.66 16.41
C VAL A 47 -12.49 3.74 15.50
N PHE A 48 -11.16 3.86 15.48
CA PHE A 48 -10.43 4.66 14.50
C PHE A 48 -9.77 3.75 13.44
N ALA A 49 -10.09 3.98 12.16
CA ALA A 49 -9.54 3.22 11.04
C ALA A 49 -8.60 4.08 10.19
N LEU A 50 -7.32 3.69 10.12
CA LEU A 50 -6.29 4.39 9.36
C LEU A 50 -6.27 3.88 7.92
N GLY A 51 -6.64 4.75 6.97
CA GLY A 51 -6.88 4.40 5.55
C GLY A 51 -5.67 4.44 4.62
N SER A 52 -4.43 4.24 5.10
CA SER A 52 -3.22 4.26 4.27
C SER A 52 -2.46 2.94 4.37
N VAL A 53 -2.01 2.39 3.24
CA VAL A 53 -1.37 1.05 3.17
C VAL A 53 -0.05 0.96 3.95
N GLN A 54 0.61 2.08 4.17
CA GLN A 54 1.84 2.14 4.96
C GLN A 54 1.55 2.17 6.47
N ASP A 55 0.32 2.48 6.86
CA ASP A 55 -0.11 2.76 8.25
C ASP A 55 0.79 3.78 9.00
N PRO A 56 1.04 4.98 8.45
CA PRO A 56 1.90 5.98 9.10
C PRO A 56 1.31 6.44 10.44
N GLY A 57 2.08 6.31 11.52
CA GLY A 57 1.64 6.73 12.84
C GLY A 57 0.71 5.74 13.56
N LEU A 58 0.59 4.49 13.09
CA LEU A 58 -0.36 3.54 13.65
C LEU A 58 -0.08 3.19 15.11
N GLU A 59 1.18 2.92 15.44
CA GLU A 59 1.57 2.57 16.81
C GLU A 59 1.42 3.78 17.74
N GLU A 60 1.75 4.96 17.25
CA GLU A 60 1.56 6.22 17.94
C GLU A 60 0.08 6.46 18.21
N ALA A 61 -0.80 6.27 17.22
CA ALA A 61 -2.24 6.39 17.38
C ALA A 61 -2.78 5.41 18.43
N ARG A 62 -2.36 4.13 18.38
CA ARG A 62 -2.72 3.11 19.39
C ARG A 62 -2.29 3.48 20.81
N SER A 63 -1.20 4.23 20.95
CA SER A 63 -0.73 4.68 22.26
C SER A 63 -1.41 5.96 22.75
N LEU A 64 -2.08 6.68 21.86
CA LEU A 64 -2.60 8.03 22.10
C LEU A 64 -4.07 8.03 22.54
N VAL A 65 -4.85 7.03 22.12
CA VAL A 65 -6.30 6.92 22.39
C VAL A 65 -6.66 5.56 22.99
N ASP A 66 -7.75 5.52 23.75
CA ASP A 66 -8.30 4.32 24.39
C ASP A 66 -9.18 3.51 23.43
N ILE A 67 -9.69 4.12 22.35
CA ILE A 67 -10.49 3.43 21.34
C ILE A 67 -9.62 2.54 20.44
N PRO A 68 -10.13 1.37 19.99
CA PRO A 68 -9.41 0.51 19.05
C PRO A 68 -8.96 1.25 17.78
N VAL A 69 -7.68 1.05 17.41
CA VAL A 69 -7.11 1.59 16.18
C VAL A 69 -6.70 0.48 15.20
N VAL A 70 -7.27 0.51 13.99
CA VAL A 70 -7.05 -0.48 12.93
C VAL A 70 -6.30 0.15 11.75
N GLY A 71 -5.15 -0.43 11.40
CA GLY A 71 -4.40 -0.07 10.19
C GLY A 71 -4.88 -0.84 8.97
N TYR A 72 -5.24 -0.14 7.90
CA TYR A 72 -5.64 -0.75 6.63
C TYR A 72 -4.54 -1.64 6.04
N GLY A 73 -3.29 -1.18 6.04
CA GLY A 73 -2.15 -1.89 5.48
C GLY A 73 -1.86 -3.20 6.23
N GLU A 74 -1.71 -3.11 7.55
CA GLU A 74 -1.51 -4.24 8.46
C GLU A 74 -2.61 -5.28 8.30
N ALA A 75 -3.88 -4.86 8.36
CA ALA A 75 -5.01 -5.75 8.18
C ALA A 75 -4.99 -6.43 6.81
N ALA A 76 -4.71 -5.68 5.74
CA ALA A 76 -4.64 -6.23 4.38
C ALA A 76 -3.50 -7.24 4.22
N MET A 77 -2.32 -6.97 4.79
CA MET A 77 -1.17 -7.87 4.71
C MET A 77 -1.39 -9.16 5.52
N HIS A 78 -1.96 -9.07 6.72
CA HIS A 78 -2.33 -10.26 7.50
C HIS A 78 -3.42 -11.07 6.80
N PHE A 79 -4.44 -10.41 6.24
CA PHE A 79 -5.48 -11.08 5.47
C PHE A 79 -4.90 -11.79 4.23
N ALA A 80 -3.95 -11.16 3.52
CA ALA A 80 -3.28 -11.79 2.39
C ALA A 80 -2.49 -13.06 2.80
N CYS A 81 -1.95 -13.11 4.02
CA CYS A 81 -1.28 -14.29 4.56
C CYS A 81 -2.22 -15.47 4.82
N LEU A 82 -3.52 -15.22 5.01
CA LEU A 82 -4.54 -16.27 5.12
C LEU A 82 -4.87 -16.89 3.74
N LEU A 83 -4.72 -16.11 2.67
CA LEU A 83 -5.12 -16.51 1.31
C LEU A 83 -4.01 -17.21 0.52
N GLY A 84 -2.75 -17.13 0.94
CA GLY A 84 -1.64 -17.74 0.21
C GLY A 84 -0.31 -17.76 0.94
N SER A 85 0.63 -18.55 0.43
CA SER A 85 1.96 -18.70 1.02
C SER A 85 2.82 -17.43 0.92
N ARG A 86 2.59 -16.58 -0.07
CA ARG A 86 3.25 -15.28 -0.24
C ARG A 86 2.30 -14.23 -0.79
N PHE A 87 2.58 -12.95 -0.53
CA PHE A 87 1.81 -11.82 -1.05
C PHE A 87 2.74 -10.75 -1.64
N ALA A 88 2.21 -9.82 -2.43
CA ALA A 88 2.93 -8.66 -2.92
C ALA A 88 2.07 -7.40 -2.74
N VAL A 89 2.70 -6.29 -2.34
CA VAL A 89 2.05 -4.97 -2.34
C VAL A 89 2.16 -4.38 -3.74
N ILE A 90 1.08 -3.76 -4.24
CA ILE A 90 1.07 -3.09 -5.55
C ILE A 90 1.00 -1.58 -5.32
N ALA A 91 1.99 -0.86 -5.81
CA ALA A 91 2.13 0.59 -5.63
C ALA A 91 2.04 1.34 -6.96
N PHE A 92 1.65 2.62 -6.91
CA PHE A 92 1.52 3.47 -8.10
C PHE A 92 2.85 4.12 -8.52
N GLN A 93 3.69 4.49 -7.56
CA GLN A 93 4.91 5.27 -7.78
C GLN A 93 6.14 4.49 -7.35
N ALA A 94 7.23 4.68 -8.10
CA ALA A 94 8.55 4.17 -7.72
C ALA A 94 9.05 4.87 -6.45
N GLY A 95 9.81 4.15 -5.61
CA GLY A 95 10.31 4.66 -4.32
C GLY A 95 9.37 4.40 -3.14
N PHE A 96 8.12 4.05 -3.39
CA PHE A 96 7.19 3.63 -2.32
C PHE A 96 7.56 2.27 -1.70
N ASP A 97 8.29 1.44 -2.45
CA ASP A 97 8.80 0.14 -2.05
C ASP A 97 9.64 0.20 -0.77
N GLN A 98 10.52 1.20 -0.64
CA GLN A 98 11.37 1.37 0.55
C GLN A 98 10.55 1.48 1.83
N MET A 99 9.47 2.25 1.80
CA MET A 99 8.59 2.48 2.94
C MET A 99 7.74 1.25 3.25
N MET A 100 7.31 0.54 2.22
CA MET A 100 6.61 -0.73 2.40
C MET A 100 7.52 -1.81 2.98
N ASP A 101 8.78 -1.90 2.55
CA ASP A 101 9.74 -2.86 3.08
C ASP A 101 9.96 -2.65 4.58
N LEU A 102 10.07 -1.41 5.03
CA LEU A 102 10.16 -1.07 6.46
C LEU A 102 8.90 -1.51 7.22
N ARG A 103 7.71 -1.23 6.67
CA ARG A 103 6.43 -1.60 7.28
C ARG A 103 6.28 -3.13 7.37
N ILE A 104 6.52 -3.83 6.26
CA ILE A 104 6.47 -5.29 6.17
C ILE A 104 7.43 -5.94 7.17
N LYS A 105 8.65 -5.39 7.29
CA LYS A 105 9.64 -5.86 8.26
C LYS A 105 9.16 -5.67 9.70
N LYS A 106 8.58 -4.51 10.03
CA LYS A 106 8.01 -4.22 11.37
C LYS A 106 6.90 -5.20 11.75
N LEU A 107 6.11 -5.64 10.77
CA LEU A 107 5.03 -6.62 10.95
C LEU A 107 5.52 -8.08 11.00
N GLY A 108 6.82 -8.35 10.82
CA GLY A 108 7.35 -9.71 10.79
C GLY A 108 6.94 -10.50 9.55
N LEU A 109 6.54 -9.82 8.47
CA LEU A 109 6.01 -10.45 7.24
C LEU A 109 7.03 -10.55 6.11
N ALA A 110 8.30 -10.21 6.37
CA ALA A 110 9.35 -10.15 5.35
C ALA A 110 9.52 -11.44 4.54
N GLU A 111 9.40 -12.62 5.16
CA GLU A 111 9.53 -13.91 4.46
C GLU A 111 8.31 -14.26 3.59
N ARG A 112 7.16 -13.66 3.92
CA ARG A 112 5.88 -13.85 3.21
C ARG A 112 5.69 -12.83 2.11
N ALA A 113 6.32 -11.66 2.21
CA ALA A 113 6.26 -10.61 1.20
C ALA A 113 7.20 -10.89 0.03
N LEU A 114 6.67 -10.76 -1.18
CA LEU A 114 7.42 -10.58 -2.41
C LEU A 114 7.77 -9.09 -2.55
N PRO A 115 8.77 -8.74 -3.40
CA PRO A 115 9.06 -7.35 -3.70
C PRO A 115 7.81 -6.56 -4.13
N THR A 116 7.71 -5.33 -3.65
CA THR A 116 6.61 -4.42 -4.01
C THR A 116 6.57 -4.25 -5.53
N ALA A 117 5.41 -4.51 -6.13
CA ALA A 117 5.22 -4.42 -7.57
C ALA A 117 4.67 -3.06 -7.96
N LEU A 118 5.18 -2.49 -9.06
CA LEU A 118 4.62 -1.26 -9.62
C LEU A 118 3.42 -1.56 -10.50
N MET A 119 2.41 -0.70 -10.38
CA MET A 119 1.20 -0.74 -11.16
C MET A 119 1.42 -0.03 -12.50
N GLU A 120 0.96 -0.63 -13.58
CA GLU A 120 0.88 0.04 -14.89
C GLU A 120 -0.40 0.90 -15.00
N ALA A 121 -0.68 1.72 -13.98
CA ALA A 121 -1.79 2.67 -13.93
C ALA A 121 -1.42 3.88 -13.05
N ASP A 122 -2.09 5.00 -13.30
CA ASP A 122 -1.90 6.23 -12.53
C ASP A 122 -2.85 6.26 -11.33
N PHE A 123 -2.46 6.97 -10.27
CA PHE A 123 -3.34 7.18 -9.13
C PHE A 123 -4.64 7.93 -9.53
N ALA A 124 -4.58 8.80 -10.54
CA ALA A 124 -5.73 9.50 -11.10
C ALA A 124 -6.80 8.55 -11.69
N ASP A 125 -6.46 7.30 -12.00
CA ASP A 125 -7.40 6.28 -12.47
C ASP A 125 -8.28 5.74 -11.33
N VAL A 126 -7.89 5.93 -10.07
CA VAL A 126 -8.64 5.47 -8.89
C VAL A 126 -10.03 6.12 -8.87
N GLY A 127 -11.07 5.30 -8.76
CA GLY A 127 -12.47 5.73 -8.81
C GLY A 127 -13.00 6.02 -10.23
N LYS A 128 -12.14 6.36 -11.19
CA LYS A 128 -12.56 6.71 -12.58
C LYS A 128 -12.55 5.52 -13.53
N ALA A 129 -11.58 4.60 -13.38
CA ALA A 129 -11.38 3.49 -14.32
C ALA A 129 -11.17 2.15 -13.58
N PRO A 130 -12.16 1.67 -12.79
CA PRO A 130 -11.99 0.50 -11.91
C PRO A 130 -11.62 -0.78 -12.66
N ARG A 131 -12.15 -1.00 -13.87
CA ARG A 131 -11.80 -2.18 -14.69
C ARG A 131 -10.36 -2.14 -15.17
N ARG A 132 -9.85 -0.95 -15.51
CA ARG A 132 -8.45 -0.76 -15.95
C ARG A 132 -7.51 -1.00 -14.78
N LEU A 133 -7.82 -0.44 -13.62
CA LEU A 133 -7.10 -0.66 -12.36
C LEU A 133 -7.03 -2.14 -12.02
N PHE A 134 -8.17 -2.84 -11.99
CA PHE A 134 -8.20 -4.27 -11.74
C PHE A 134 -7.33 -5.07 -12.72
N ARG A 135 -7.39 -4.75 -14.02
CA ARG A 135 -6.55 -5.40 -15.03
C ARG A 135 -5.07 -5.12 -14.80
N ALA A 136 -4.69 -3.87 -14.50
CA ALA A 136 -3.32 -3.48 -14.22
C ALA A 136 -2.79 -4.21 -12.98
N SER A 137 -3.54 -4.20 -11.87
CA SER A 137 -3.21 -4.94 -10.64
C SER A 137 -3.05 -6.44 -10.91
N SER A 138 -3.97 -7.05 -11.66
CA SER A 138 -3.87 -8.48 -12.00
C SER A 138 -2.62 -8.81 -12.83
N THR A 139 -2.16 -7.87 -13.66
CA THR A 139 -0.99 -8.03 -14.51
C THR A 139 0.29 -7.92 -13.68
N SER A 140 0.38 -6.90 -12.81
CA SER A 140 1.48 -6.76 -11.85
C SER A 140 1.57 -7.97 -10.90
N ALA A 141 0.44 -8.48 -10.42
CA ALA A 141 0.39 -9.67 -9.56
C ALA A 141 0.86 -10.96 -10.26
N ARG A 142 0.56 -11.12 -11.56
CA ARG A 142 1.07 -12.27 -12.34
C ARG A 142 2.59 -12.17 -12.53
N ARG A 143 3.13 -10.97 -12.77
CA ARG A 143 4.57 -10.75 -12.94
C ARG A 143 5.35 -11.00 -11.64
N SER A 144 4.82 -10.61 -10.49
CA SER A 144 5.51 -10.83 -9.20
C SER A 144 5.63 -12.31 -8.80
N ARG A 145 4.78 -13.18 -9.35
CA ARG A 145 4.90 -14.65 -9.19
C ARG A 145 5.91 -15.30 -10.12
N ALA A 146 6.35 -14.62 -11.20
CA ALA A 146 7.31 -15.19 -12.11
C ALA A 146 8.67 -15.34 -11.39
N PRO A 147 9.35 -16.50 -11.50
CA PRO A 147 10.64 -16.69 -10.85
C PRO A 147 11.64 -15.64 -11.36
N ALA A 148 12.43 -15.07 -10.46
CA ALA A 148 13.45 -14.06 -10.76
C ALA A 148 14.47 -14.51 -11.83
N SER A 149 14.57 -15.81 -12.11
CA SER A 149 15.37 -16.38 -13.19
C SER A 149 14.88 -16.00 -14.60
N CYS A 150 13.63 -15.55 -14.76
CA CYS A 150 13.08 -15.20 -16.06
C CYS A 150 13.49 -13.80 -16.55
N ALA A 151 14.06 -12.95 -15.68
CA ALA A 151 14.43 -11.58 -16.02
C ALA A 151 15.87 -11.41 -16.55
N SER A 152 16.74 -12.43 -16.45
CA SER A 152 18.16 -12.29 -16.80
C SER A 152 18.77 -13.37 -17.70
N THR A 153 18.02 -14.40 -18.10
CA THR A 153 18.56 -15.41 -19.04
C THR A 153 17.94 -15.22 -20.42
N LYS A 154 18.69 -14.58 -21.32
CA LYS A 154 18.57 -14.80 -22.77
C LYS A 154 18.77 -16.30 -23.03
N PHE A 155 17.73 -17.10 -22.89
CA PHE A 155 17.73 -18.46 -23.42
C PHE A 155 17.17 -18.41 -24.83
N ARG A 156 18.08 -18.28 -25.80
CA ARG A 156 17.83 -18.72 -27.17
C ARG A 156 17.56 -20.23 -27.09
N SER A 157 16.29 -20.63 -27.14
CA SER A 157 15.94 -21.92 -27.71
C SER A 157 14.83 -21.71 -28.72
N SER A 158 15.23 -21.81 -29.99
CA SER A 158 14.36 -21.90 -31.14
C SER A 158 13.38 -23.05 -30.95
N THR A 159 12.11 -22.75 -30.65
CA THR A 159 11.02 -23.65 -30.98
C THR A 159 9.77 -22.82 -31.24
N ALA A 160 9.60 -22.46 -32.51
CA ALA A 160 8.33 -22.01 -33.03
C ALA A 160 7.35 -23.20 -32.96
N LEU A 161 6.25 -23.03 -32.24
CA LEU A 161 5.08 -23.90 -32.41
C LEU A 161 3.92 -23.02 -32.87
N LEU A 162 3.76 -23.02 -34.19
CA LEU A 162 2.64 -22.48 -34.95
C LEU A 162 1.80 -23.68 -35.43
N ARG A 163 0.47 -23.50 -35.36
CA ARG A 163 -0.65 -24.28 -35.94
C ARG A 163 -1.40 -25.21 -34.96
N ARG A 164 -2.73 -25.35 -35.09
CA ARG A 164 -3.65 -24.89 -36.16
C ARG A 164 -4.58 -23.79 -35.72
#